data_AF-A0A831PRX5-F1
#
_entry.id   AF-A0A831PRX5-F1
#
_cell.length_a   1.000
_cell.length_b   1.000
_cell.length_c   1.000
_cell.angle_alpha   90.00
_cell.angle_beta   90.00
_cell.angle_gamma   90.00
#
_symmetry.space_group_name_H-M   'P 1'
#
loop_
_entity.id
_entity.type
_entity.pdbx_description
1 polymer ?
#
loop_
_entity_poly.entity_id
_entity_poly.type
_entity_poly.pdbx_seq_one_letter_code
_entity_poly.pdbx_strand_id
1 'polypeptide(L)'
;MQWVLAGVSLAIILICGSMITSPILYSAENASLTAHHADPSLISRTAENRAGSVVPAMDNLIESTGTIVLNIKNKDFKAAQTDLEAYMAASRSFNSLIINLDLSESEIGEFVDINRENIESLSTLFEESKRFEEISSLEVVYRDEQNPEALYSVAYEGEALRMKMNEAYQRYAAQQSPLQSVSSRYGLSTATYNQSVTEFAAVVGETDAAQESRLDAIPKNDVFPLTLSIEPTTATFGDRILITGTLYRSPGQEVGISIDSRLWGTTVTDVNGRYMTLYPVTAIGTGKHLIYTSRGSRYSDVIEFTIVPAPAALTLEATQGDYGAGDNVLFTGTLSSLDRPVSNALVSIVPDEGAAIQVLTDEKGVYSCTGLLDPGIREVKAVVSGESLPFAYTASGPVTVDVPHAWIGFASLVMKGAVILI
;
A
#
# COMPACT_ATOMS: atom_id res chain seq x y z
N MET A 1 -18.23 -78.72 -6.28
CA MET A 1 -18.22 -77.32 -5.79
C MET A 1 -17.85 -76.32 -6.91
N GLN A 2 -18.27 -76.55 -8.16
CA GLN A 2 -18.04 -75.65 -9.31
C GLN A 2 -19.35 -75.13 -9.92
N TRP A 3 -20.48 -75.82 -9.68
CA TRP A 3 -21.80 -75.44 -10.19
C TRP A 3 -22.47 -74.31 -9.38
N VAL A 4 -22.07 -74.11 -8.11
CA VAL A 4 -22.60 -73.03 -7.27
C VAL A 4 -21.93 -71.68 -7.58
N LEU A 5 -20.64 -71.65 -7.92
CA LEU A 5 -19.96 -70.41 -8.33
C LEU A 5 -20.42 -69.91 -9.72
N ALA A 6 -20.71 -70.83 -10.64
CA ALA A 6 -21.23 -70.47 -11.97
C ALA A 6 -22.64 -69.85 -11.88
N GLY A 7 -23.49 -70.37 -10.99
CA GLY A 7 -24.84 -69.84 -10.77
C GLY A 7 -24.84 -68.44 -10.13
N VAL A 8 -23.96 -68.19 -9.17
CA VAL A 8 -23.83 -66.88 -8.51
C VAL A 8 -23.24 -65.82 -9.45
N SER A 9 -22.27 -66.20 -10.28
CA SER A 9 -21.67 -65.28 -11.26
C SER A 9 -22.66 -64.85 -12.35
N LEU A 10 -23.52 -65.77 -12.81
CA LEU A 10 -24.56 -65.46 -13.79
C LEU A 10 -25.64 -64.54 -13.20
N ALA A 11 -25.99 -64.72 -11.93
CA ALA A 11 -26.94 -63.87 -11.22
C ALA A 11 -26.41 -62.44 -11.01
N ILE A 12 -25.12 -62.28 -10.69
CA ILE A 12 -24.49 -60.95 -10.53
C ILE A 12 -24.42 -60.22 -11.88
N ILE A 13 -24.09 -60.89 -12.98
CA ILE A 13 -24.07 -60.28 -14.32
C ILE A 13 -25.47 -59.86 -14.77
N LEU A 14 -26.51 -60.64 -14.45
CA LEU A 14 -27.91 -60.29 -14.73
C LEU A 14 -28.41 -59.10 -13.89
N ILE A 15 -27.97 -58.98 -12.64
CA ILE A 15 -28.28 -57.83 -11.77
C ILE A 15 -27.51 -56.57 -12.19
N CYS A 16 -26.26 -56.72 -12.66
CA CYS A 16 -25.51 -55.60 -13.23
C CYS A 16 -26.07 -55.17 -14.59
N GLY A 17 -26.58 -56.09 -15.42
CA GLY A 17 -27.18 -55.78 -16.72
C GLY A 17 -28.51 -55.02 -16.66
N SER A 18 -29.30 -55.21 -15.59
CA SER A 18 -30.57 -54.49 -15.39
C SER A 18 -30.41 -53.07 -14.83
N MET A 19 -29.19 -52.65 -14.51
CA MET A 19 -28.86 -51.28 -14.09
C MET A 19 -28.20 -50.43 -15.22
N ILE A 20 -28.14 -50.92 -16.46
CA ILE A 20 -27.48 -50.24 -17.59
C ILE A 20 -28.45 -49.43 -18.47
N THR A 21 -29.75 -49.35 -18.15
CA THR A 21 -30.70 -48.58 -18.98
C THR A 21 -30.76 -47.09 -18.68
N SER A 22 -29.96 -46.58 -17.74
CA SER A 22 -29.81 -45.14 -17.53
C SER A 22 -28.39 -44.81 -17.07
N PRO A 23 -27.42 -44.56 -17.96
CA PRO A 23 -26.28 -43.79 -17.54
C PRO A 23 -26.83 -42.44 -17.09
N ILE A 24 -26.67 -42.08 -15.81
CA ILE A 24 -26.85 -40.70 -15.36
C ILE A 24 -25.64 -39.92 -15.89
N LEU A 25 -25.56 -39.81 -17.22
CA LEU A 25 -24.81 -38.79 -17.90
C LEU A 25 -25.61 -37.51 -17.70
N TYR A 26 -24.92 -36.44 -17.29
CA TYR A 26 -25.44 -35.09 -17.33
C TYR A 26 -26.05 -34.81 -18.71
N SER A 27 -27.38 -34.90 -18.83
CA SER A 27 -28.11 -34.37 -19.97
C SER A 27 -28.68 -33.01 -19.57
N ALA A 28 -28.62 -32.05 -20.51
CA ALA A 28 -29.07 -30.68 -20.31
C ALA A 28 -30.57 -30.55 -19.96
N GLU A 29 -31.34 -31.65 -20.01
CA GLU A 29 -32.78 -31.67 -19.70
C GLU A 29 -33.11 -31.92 -18.21
N ASN A 30 -32.14 -32.35 -17.39
CA ASN A 30 -32.38 -32.66 -15.96
C ASN A 30 -31.65 -31.73 -14.97
N ALA A 31 -31.20 -30.55 -15.43
CA ALA A 31 -30.72 -29.52 -14.50
C ALA A 31 -31.89 -29.03 -13.65
N SER A 32 -31.84 -29.32 -12.35
CA SER A 32 -32.71 -28.63 -11.39
C SER A 32 -32.42 -27.13 -11.49
N LEU A 33 -33.46 -26.33 -11.74
CA LEU A 33 -33.39 -24.88 -11.62
C LEU A 33 -33.23 -24.52 -10.14
N THR A 34 -32.00 -24.58 -9.63
CA THR A 34 -31.59 -23.87 -8.42
C THR A 34 -30.70 -22.70 -8.84
N ALA A 35 -30.81 -21.58 -8.12
CA ALA A 35 -30.18 -20.30 -8.45
C ALA A 35 -28.62 -20.29 -8.43
N HIS A 36 -27.98 -21.45 -8.28
CA HIS A 36 -26.53 -21.59 -8.09
C HIS A 36 -25.86 -22.55 -9.07
N HIS A 37 -26.56 -23.02 -10.11
CA HIS A 37 -25.91 -23.70 -11.22
C HIS A 37 -25.73 -22.71 -12.38
N ALA A 38 -24.63 -21.96 -12.35
CA ALA A 38 -24.19 -21.19 -13.49
C ALA A 38 -23.82 -22.16 -14.63
N ASP A 39 -24.52 -22.04 -15.75
CA ASP A 39 -24.21 -22.78 -16.97
C ASP A 39 -22.71 -22.60 -17.30
N PRO A 40 -21.91 -23.68 -17.41
CA PRO A 40 -20.49 -23.58 -17.74
C PRO A 40 -20.22 -22.81 -19.03
N SER A 41 -21.18 -22.83 -19.97
CA SER A 41 -21.09 -22.06 -21.22
C SER A 41 -21.30 -20.55 -21.02
N LEU A 42 -22.01 -20.14 -19.96
CA LEU A 42 -22.07 -18.74 -19.53
C LEU A 42 -20.74 -18.31 -18.92
N ILE A 43 -20.05 -19.17 -18.17
CA ILE A 43 -18.71 -18.88 -17.62
C ILE A 43 -17.70 -18.70 -18.77
N SER A 44 -17.71 -19.59 -19.77
CA SER A 44 -16.84 -19.48 -20.96
C SER A 44 -17.13 -18.23 -21.80
N ARG A 45 -18.41 -17.91 -22.08
CA ARG A 45 -18.79 -16.67 -22.80
C ARG A 45 -18.45 -15.41 -22.00
N THR A 46 -18.58 -15.46 -20.68
CA THR A 46 -18.25 -14.32 -19.80
C THR A 46 -16.73 -14.13 -19.74
N ALA A 47 -15.95 -15.21 -19.69
CA ALA A 47 -14.49 -15.17 -19.75
C ALA A 47 -13.98 -14.66 -21.12
N GLU A 48 -14.57 -15.11 -22.24
CA GLU A 48 -14.26 -14.59 -23.58
C GLU A 48 -14.59 -13.10 -23.73
N ASN A 49 -15.75 -12.66 -23.25
CA ASN A 49 -16.12 -11.23 -23.25
C ASN A 49 -15.23 -10.38 -22.32
N ARG A 50 -14.79 -10.94 -21.18
CA ARG A 50 -13.91 -10.27 -20.21
C ARG A 50 -12.47 -10.17 -20.71
N ALA A 51 -11.96 -11.18 -21.40
CA ALA A 51 -10.65 -11.12 -22.04
C ALA A 51 -10.58 -10.01 -23.10
N GLY A 52 -11.66 -9.77 -23.84
CA GLY A 52 -11.78 -8.65 -24.79
C GLY A 52 -11.85 -7.26 -24.14
N SER A 53 -12.05 -7.16 -22.82
CA SER A 53 -12.16 -5.89 -22.09
C SER A 53 -10.86 -5.40 -21.44
N VAL A 54 -9.81 -6.23 -21.43
CA VAL A 54 -8.51 -5.90 -20.83
C VAL A 54 -7.81 -4.76 -21.56
N VAL A 55 -7.64 -4.87 -22.88
CA VAL A 55 -6.93 -3.86 -23.69
C VAL A 55 -7.62 -2.49 -23.65
N PRO A 56 -8.96 -2.37 -23.79
CA PRO A 56 -9.65 -1.09 -23.60
C PRO A 56 -9.48 -0.49 -22.19
N ALA A 57 -9.41 -1.33 -21.16
CA ALA A 57 -9.20 -0.85 -19.80
C ALA A 57 -7.76 -0.33 -19.58
N MET A 58 -6.77 -0.96 -20.19
CA MET A 58 -5.38 -0.46 -20.22
C MET A 58 -5.31 0.90 -20.92
N ASP A 59 -5.97 1.04 -22.08
CA ASP A 59 -6.00 2.28 -22.87
C ASP A 59 -6.58 3.44 -22.04
N ASN A 60 -7.73 3.23 -21.40
CA ASN A 60 -8.36 4.23 -20.53
C ASN A 60 -7.44 4.64 -19.36
N LEU A 61 -6.72 3.69 -18.76
CA LEU A 61 -5.78 3.99 -17.68
C LEU A 61 -4.59 4.83 -18.17
N ILE A 62 -4.05 4.53 -19.36
CA ILE A 62 -2.98 5.33 -19.97
C ILE A 62 -3.46 6.76 -20.24
N GLU A 63 -4.65 6.91 -20.83
CA GLU A 63 -5.19 8.23 -21.21
C GLU A 63 -5.51 9.11 -20.00
N SER A 64 -6.08 8.54 -18.94
CA SER A 64 -6.51 9.29 -17.75
C SER A 64 -5.37 10.00 -17.00
N THR A 65 -4.12 9.55 -17.17
CA THR A 65 -2.97 10.19 -16.52
C THR A 65 -2.71 11.63 -16.97
N GLY A 66 -3.07 11.96 -18.21
CA GLY A 66 -2.85 13.29 -18.78
C GLY A 66 -3.66 14.39 -18.10
N THR A 67 -4.95 14.15 -17.84
CA THR A 67 -5.83 15.18 -17.28
C THR A 67 -5.52 15.48 -15.82
N ILE A 68 -5.09 14.47 -15.05
CA ILE A 68 -4.68 14.62 -13.64
C ILE A 68 -3.53 15.63 -13.53
N VAL A 69 -2.44 15.39 -14.25
CA VAL A 69 -1.23 16.23 -14.18
C VAL A 69 -1.51 17.63 -14.73
N LEU A 70 -2.29 17.74 -15.81
CA LEU A 70 -2.70 19.02 -16.37
C LEU A 70 -3.50 19.86 -15.37
N ASN A 71 -4.46 19.24 -14.66
CA ASN A 71 -5.27 19.93 -13.67
C ASN A 71 -4.44 20.37 -12.45
N ILE A 72 -3.47 19.55 -12.01
CA ILE A 72 -2.51 19.93 -10.95
C ILE A 72 -1.70 21.14 -11.41
N LYS A 73 -1.16 21.10 -12.63
CA LYS A 73 -0.39 22.22 -13.21
C LYS A 73 -1.20 23.51 -13.28
N ASN A 74 -2.47 23.41 -13.63
CA ASN A 74 -3.39 24.55 -13.67
C ASN A 74 -3.89 24.99 -12.28
N LYS A 75 -3.42 24.34 -11.21
CA LYS A 75 -3.85 24.53 -9.81
C LYS A 75 -5.35 24.30 -9.60
N ASP A 76 -6.00 23.57 -10.49
CA ASP A 76 -7.38 23.11 -10.30
C ASP A 76 -7.37 21.81 -9.49
N PHE A 77 -7.07 21.94 -8.20
CA PHE A 77 -6.96 20.81 -7.29
C PHE A 77 -8.29 20.05 -7.13
N LYS A 78 -9.43 20.70 -7.38
CA LYS A 78 -10.74 20.04 -7.31
C LYS A 78 -10.95 19.11 -8.51
N ALA A 79 -10.64 19.58 -9.72
CA ALA A 79 -10.69 18.75 -10.91
C ALA A 79 -9.63 17.63 -10.83
N ALA A 80 -8.41 17.96 -10.42
CA ALA A 80 -7.33 16.98 -10.24
C ALA A 80 -7.69 15.86 -9.26
N GLN A 81 -8.31 16.19 -8.11
CA GLN A 81 -8.77 15.20 -7.16
C GLN A 81 -9.82 14.26 -7.77
N THR A 82 -10.79 14.84 -8.50
CA THR A 82 -11.86 14.08 -9.14
C THR A 82 -11.30 13.09 -10.17
N ASP A 83 -10.35 13.55 -10.99
CA ASP A 83 -9.69 12.71 -11.99
C ASP A 83 -8.83 11.61 -11.34
N LEU A 84 -8.11 11.92 -10.26
CA LEU A 84 -7.30 10.96 -9.52
C LEU A 84 -8.18 9.88 -8.86
N GLU A 85 -9.30 10.25 -8.25
CA GLU A 85 -10.28 9.31 -7.69
C GLU A 85 -10.88 8.39 -8.76
N ALA A 86 -11.21 8.94 -9.93
CA ALA A 86 -11.69 8.18 -11.08
C ALA A 86 -10.63 7.19 -11.60
N TYR A 87 -9.37 7.62 -11.68
CA TYR A 87 -8.24 6.79 -12.08
C TYR A 87 -8.00 5.63 -11.10
N MET A 88 -8.01 5.91 -9.79
CA MET A 88 -7.90 4.87 -8.76
C MET A 88 -9.06 3.87 -8.83
N ALA A 89 -10.29 4.33 -9.09
CA ALA A 89 -11.44 3.45 -9.25
C ALA A 89 -11.30 2.55 -10.50
N ALA A 90 -10.90 3.13 -11.63
CA ALA A 90 -10.63 2.38 -12.86
C ALA A 90 -9.52 1.33 -12.66
N SER A 91 -8.47 1.68 -11.93
CA SER A 91 -7.36 0.77 -11.59
C SER A 91 -7.84 -0.42 -10.76
N ARG A 92 -8.68 -0.20 -9.74
CA ARG A 92 -9.25 -1.28 -8.93
C ARG A 92 -10.10 -2.22 -9.79
N SER A 93 -10.96 -1.67 -10.65
CA SER A 93 -11.77 -2.47 -11.57
C SER A 93 -10.89 -3.28 -12.55
N PHE A 94 -9.82 -2.69 -13.05
CA PHE A 94 -8.84 -3.38 -13.89
C PHE A 94 -8.14 -4.52 -13.15
N ASN A 95 -7.66 -4.28 -11.93
CA ASN A 95 -7.00 -5.33 -11.13
C ASN A 95 -7.95 -6.51 -10.86
N SER A 96 -9.20 -6.24 -10.49
CA SER A 96 -10.22 -7.29 -10.33
C SER A 96 -10.44 -8.07 -11.63
N LEU A 97 -10.39 -7.41 -12.80
CA LEU A 97 -10.48 -8.09 -14.09
C LEU A 97 -9.30 -9.03 -14.33
N ILE A 98 -8.07 -8.60 -14.02
CA ILE A 98 -6.84 -9.40 -14.20
C ILE A 98 -6.82 -10.62 -13.30
N ILE A 99 -7.19 -10.47 -12.02
CA ILE A 99 -7.26 -11.58 -11.06
C ILE A 99 -8.30 -12.61 -11.52
N ASN A 100 -9.50 -12.16 -11.92
CA ASN A 100 -10.57 -13.05 -12.37
C ASN A 100 -10.24 -13.82 -13.66
N LEU A 101 -9.29 -13.32 -14.45
CA LEU A 101 -8.86 -13.95 -15.69
C LEU A 101 -7.57 -14.76 -15.53
N ASP A 102 -7.00 -14.82 -14.32
CA ASP A 102 -5.74 -15.49 -14.01
C ASP A 102 -4.56 -14.98 -14.89
N LEU A 103 -4.53 -13.67 -15.12
CA LEU A 103 -3.52 -13.00 -15.95
C LEU A 103 -2.42 -12.33 -15.12
N SER A 104 -2.37 -12.59 -13.81
CA SER A 104 -1.44 -11.97 -12.84
C SER A 104 0.02 -12.29 -13.12
N GLU A 105 0.35 -13.48 -13.62
CA GLU A 105 1.72 -13.89 -13.96
C GLU A 105 2.13 -13.54 -15.40
N SER A 106 1.33 -12.72 -16.10
CA SER A 106 1.58 -12.33 -17.50
C SER A 106 2.21 -10.94 -17.61
N GLU A 107 2.51 -10.53 -18.85
CA GLU A 107 2.92 -9.16 -19.20
C GLU A 107 1.86 -8.10 -18.82
N ILE A 108 0.61 -8.51 -18.58
CA ILE A 108 -0.45 -7.65 -18.04
C ILE A 108 -0.28 -7.44 -16.53
N GLY A 109 0.35 -8.39 -15.83
CA GLY A 109 0.81 -8.21 -14.45
C GLY A 109 1.85 -7.09 -14.33
N GLU A 110 2.78 -7.00 -15.30
CA GLU A 110 3.74 -5.87 -15.38
C GLU A 110 3.02 -4.52 -15.53
N PHE A 111 1.92 -4.47 -16.31
CA PHE A 111 1.09 -3.26 -16.39
C PHE A 111 0.41 -2.92 -15.06
N VAL A 112 -0.07 -3.92 -14.30
CA VAL A 112 -0.64 -3.69 -12.96
C VAL A 112 0.38 -3.06 -12.03
N ASP A 113 1.63 -3.55 -12.05
CA ASP A 113 2.72 -2.99 -11.25
C ASP A 113 3.05 -1.56 -11.66
N ILE A 114 3.18 -1.29 -12.96
CA ILE A 114 3.38 0.07 -13.49
C ILE A 114 2.23 1.00 -13.04
N ASN A 115 0.99 0.53 -13.12
CA ASN A 115 -0.17 1.34 -12.80
C ASN A 115 -0.27 1.65 -11.29
N ARG A 116 0.18 0.73 -10.44
CA ARG A 116 0.32 0.98 -9.00
C ARG A 116 1.36 2.07 -8.71
N GLU A 117 2.54 1.98 -9.30
CA GLU A 117 3.59 3.01 -9.19
C GLU A 117 3.13 4.39 -9.69
N ASN A 118 2.33 4.40 -10.77
CA ASN A 118 1.73 5.63 -11.28
C ASN A 118 0.72 6.25 -10.30
N ILE A 119 -0.14 5.45 -9.65
CA ILE A 119 -1.07 5.94 -8.63
C ILE A 119 -0.32 6.58 -7.47
N GLU A 120 0.70 5.91 -6.95
CA GLU A 120 1.50 6.42 -5.84
C GLU A 120 2.18 7.75 -6.20
N SER A 121 2.79 7.82 -7.38
CA SER A 121 3.48 9.02 -7.86
C SER A 121 2.52 10.18 -8.13
N LEU A 122 1.36 9.92 -8.74
CA LEU A 122 0.34 10.95 -9.03
C LEU A 122 -0.35 11.45 -7.75
N SER A 123 -0.58 10.56 -6.79
CA SER A 123 -1.15 10.92 -5.48
C SER A 123 -0.16 11.81 -4.71
N THR A 124 1.12 11.45 -4.73
CA THR A 124 2.18 12.29 -4.14
C THR A 124 2.24 13.66 -4.82
N LEU A 125 2.23 13.71 -6.16
CA LEU A 125 2.21 14.98 -6.87
C LEU A 125 1.02 15.85 -6.47
N PHE A 126 -0.18 15.28 -6.40
CA PHE A 126 -1.39 16.00 -6.05
C PHE A 126 -1.33 16.56 -4.63
N GLU A 127 -1.05 15.72 -3.64
CA GLU A 127 -1.04 16.10 -2.23
C GLU A 127 0.04 17.14 -1.95
N GLU A 128 1.26 16.90 -2.43
CA GLU A 128 2.40 17.77 -2.14
C GLU A 128 2.31 19.09 -2.93
N SER A 129 1.75 19.11 -4.15
CA SER A 129 1.49 20.37 -4.89
C SER A 129 0.45 21.23 -4.19
N LYS A 130 -0.63 20.62 -3.71
CA LYS A 130 -1.65 21.33 -2.93
C LYS A 130 -1.04 21.91 -1.66
N ARG A 131 -0.24 21.12 -0.94
CA ARG A 131 0.46 21.58 0.26
C ARG A 131 1.44 22.71 -0.04
N PHE A 132 2.13 22.64 -1.18
CA PHE A 132 3.05 23.69 -1.61
C PHE A 132 2.34 25.02 -1.87
N GLU A 133 1.14 25.00 -2.44
CA GLU A 133 0.32 26.21 -2.63
C GLU A 133 -0.18 26.77 -1.29
N GLU A 134 -0.57 25.90 -0.35
CA GLU A 134 -0.98 26.31 1.01
C GLU A 134 0.16 27.06 1.72
N ILE A 135 1.38 26.52 1.72
CA ILE A 135 2.52 27.17 2.36
C ILE A 135 2.94 28.46 1.62
N SER A 136 2.76 28.52 0.30
CA SER A 136 3.03 29.74 -0.47
C SER A 136 2.09 30.87 -0.07
N SER A 137 0.84 30.54 0.24
CA SER A 137 -0.14 31.50 0.78
C SER A 137 0.22 31.95 2.19
N LEU A 138 0.65 31.02 3.06
CA LEU A 138 1.08 31.33 4.43
C LEU A 138 2.34 32.20 4.45
N GLU A 139 3.26 31.98 3.51
CA GLU A 139 4.48 32.79 3.40
C GLU A 139 4.16 34.28 3.24
N VAL A 140 3.17 34.63 2.41
CA VAL A 140 2.73 36.01 2.22
C VAL A 140 2.26 36.62 3.54
N VAL A 141 1.44 35.88 4.30
CA VAL A 141 0.94 36.32 5.61
C VAL A 141 2.11 36.54 6.59
N TYR A 142 3.05 35.61 6.67
CA TYR A 142 4.17 35.71 7.61
C TYR A 142 5.17 36.81 7.25
N ARG A 143 5.32 37.13 5.95
CA ARG A 143 6.09 38.30 5.51
C ARG A 143 5.42 39.59 5.99
N ASP A 144 4.10 39.71 5.85
CA ASP A 144 3.33 40.87 6.31
C ASP A 144 3.39 41.03 7.84
N GLU A 145 3.36 39.92 8.58
CA GLU A 145 3.48 39.88 10.04
C GLU A 145 4.92 40.10 10.56
N GLN A 146 5.92 40.16 9.66
CA GLN A 146 7.34 40.22 10.01
C GLN A 146 7.76 39.11 10.99
N ASN A 147 7.27 37.90 10.75
CA ASN A 147 7.52 36.73 11.59
C ASN A 147 8.61 35.82 10.99
N PRO A 148 9.91 36.07 11.29
CA PRO A 148 11.00 35.30 10.68
C PRO A 148 10.96 33.82 11.05
N GLU A 149 10.51 33.45 12.26
CA GLU A 149 10.40 32.05 12.69
C GLU A 149 9.41 31.26 11.82
N ALA A 150 8.26 31.86 11.54
CA ALA A 150 7.26 31.24 10.67
C ALA A 150 7.75 31.13 9.21
N LEU A 151 8.55 32.10 8.73
CA LEU A 151 9.16 32.05 7.40
C LEU A 151 10.18 30.91 7.25
N TYR A 152 10.98 30.64 8.29
CA TYR A 152 11.88 29.49 8.30
C TYR A 152 11.11 28.18 8.26
N SER A 153 10.04 28.06 9.05
CA SER A 153 9.20 26.86 9.06
C SER A 153 8.62 26.58 7.68
N VAL A 154 8.03 27.58 7.03
CA VAL A 154 7.46 27.46 5.68
C VAL A 154 8.52 27.09 4.65
N ALA A 155 9.72 27.66 4.75
CA ALA A 155 10.79 27.35 3.81
C ALA A 155 11.29 25.93 3.90
N TYR A 156 11.49 25.40 5.10
CA TYR A 156 11.97 24.03 5.25
C TYR A 156 10.87 23.01 4.98
N GLU A 157 9.62 23.36 5.26
CA GLU A 157 8.47 22.62 4.73
C GLU A 157 8.51 22.57 3.20
N GLY A 158 8.67 23.73 2.54
CA GLY A 158 8.81 23.79 1.09
C GLY A 158 9.95 22.93 0.54
N GLU A 159 11.05 22.80 1.26
CA GLU A 159 12.18 21.95 0.86
C GLU A 159 11.83 20.46 0.91
N ALA A 160 11.12 20.03 1.96
CA ALA A 160 10.63 18.67 2.09
C ALA A 160 9.63 18.33 0.98
N LEU A 161 8.70 19.25 0.67
CA LEU A 161 7.74 19.08 -0.42
C LEU A 161 8.45 18.99 -1.78
N ARG A 162 9.40 19.90 -2.05
CA ARG A 162 10.22 19.91 -3.28
C ARG A 162 10.91 18.56 -3.49
N MET A 163 11.58 18.06 -2.46
CA MET A 163 12.28 16.77 -2.53
C MET A 163 11.33 15.62 -2.86
N LYS A 164 10.19 15.51 -2.16
CA LYS A 164 9.19 14.46 -2.41
C LYS A 164 8.57 14.53 -3.81
N MET A 165 8.25 15.74 -4.27
CA MET A 165 7.72 15.95 -5.63
C MET A 165 8.73 15.51 -6.69
N ASN A 166 10.03 15.80 -6.48
CA ASN A 166 11.08 15.34 -7.39
C ASN A 166 11.23 13.80 -7.35
N GLU A 167 11.20 13.16 -6.19
CA GLU A 167 11.24 11.70 -6.10
C GLU A 167 10.05 11.03 -6.80
N ALA A 168 8.84 11.56 -6.60
CA ALA A 168 7.63 11.08 -7.27
C ALA A 168 7.75 11.25 -8.80
N TYR A 169 8.31 12.37 -9.28
CA TYR A 169 8.60 12.56 -10.69
C TYR A 169 9.57 11.53 -11.24
N GLN A 170 10.68 11.25 -10.54
CA GLN A 170 11.65 10.24 -11.00
C GLN A 170 11.02 8.85 -11.08
N ARG A 171 10.21 8.45 -10.09
CA ARG A 171 9.48 7.18 -10.09
C ARG A 171 8.48 7.10 -11.24
N TYR A 172 7.71 8.16 -11.47
CA TYR A 172 6.75 8.24 -12.56
C TYR A 172 7.43 8.18 -13.93
N ALA A 173 8.45 9.00 -14.15
CA ALA A 173 9.19 9.05 -15.42
C ALA A 173 9.89 7.72 -15.73
N ALA A 174 10.37 6.99 -14.71
CA ALA A 174 10.99 5.68 -14.89
C ALA A 174 10.04 4.63 -15.51
N GLN A 175 8.72 4.79 -15.36
CA GLN A 175 7.73 3.87 -15.93
C GLN A 175 7.49 4.08 -17.44
N GLN A 176 7.99 5.16 -18.06
CA GLN A 176 7.79 5.41 -19.50
C GLN A 176 8.25 4.25 -20.38
N SER A 177 9.45 3.73 -20.14
CA SER A 177 10.02 2.65 -20.96
C SER A 177 9.32 1.31 -20.75
N PRO A 178 9.09 0.83 -19.50
CA PRO A 178 8.25 -0.34 -19.24
C PRO A 178 6.84 -0.21 -19.84
N LEU A 179 6.18 0.93 -19.66
CA LEU A 179 4.84 1.15 -20.18
C LEU A 179 4.80 1.09 -21.71
N GLN A 180 5.78 1.70 -22.39
CA GLN A 180 5.89 1.64 -23.84
C GLN A 180 6.11 0.21 -24.34
N SER A 181 6.96 -0.56 -23.65
CA SER A 181 7.22 -1.97 -23.96
C SER A 181 5.92 -2.78 -23.91
N VAL A 182 5.19 -2.72 -22.79
CA VAL A 182 3.93 -3.45 -22.62
C VAL A 182 2.87 -2.96 -23.62
N SER A 183 2.66 -1.64 -23.72
CA SER A 183 1.63 -1.03 -24.59
C SER A 183 1.81 -1.37 -26.07
N SER A 184 3.06 -1.41 -26.56
CA SER A 184 3.36 -1.69 -27.97
C SER A 184 2.87 -3.07 -28.43
N ARG A 185 2.85 -4.06 -27.54
CA ARG A 185 2.41 -5.44 -27.82
C ARG A 185 0.92 -5.54 -28.07
N TYR A 186 0.16 -4.62 -27.48
CA TYR A 186 -1.30 -4.55 -27.60
C TYR A 186 -1.76 -3.46 -28.57
N GLY A 187 -0.82 -2.79 -29.26
CA GLY A 187 -1.12 -1.69 -30.18
C GLY A 187 -1.65 -0.43 -29.49
N LEU A 188 -1.38 -0.27 -28.20
CA LEU A 188 -1.80 0.88 -27.40
C LEU A 188 -0.83 2.06 -27.58
N SER A 189 -1.38 3.27 -27.57
CA SER A 189 -0.59 4.51 -27.67
C SER A 189 -0.20 5.02 -26.28
N THR A 190 1.09 5.34 -26.08
CA THR A 190 1.57 5.97 -24.84
C THR A 190 1.74 7.49 -24.96
N ALA A 191 1.21 8.11 -26.02
CA ALA A 191 1.40 9.53 -26.28
C ALA A 191 0.92 10.42 -25.12
N THR A 192 -0.26 10.15 -24.57
CA THR A 192 -0.83 10.91 -23.44
C THR A 192 0.01 10.78 -22.17
N TYR A 193 0.52 9.57 -21.90
CA TYR A 193 1.42 9.34 -20.77
C TYR A 193 2.77 10.05 -20.94
N ASN A 194 3.34 10.07 -22.15
CA ASN A 194 4.59 10.79 -22.40
C ASN A 194 4.41 12.30 -22.22
N GLN A 195 3.24 12.82 -22.60
CA GLN A 195 2.87 14.20 -22.36
C GLN A 195 2.69 14.49 -20.87
N SER A 196 2.03 13.60 -20.11
CA SER A 196 1.84 13.78 -18.66
C SER A 196 3.17 13.81 -17.91
N VAL A 197 4.16 13.00 -18.30
CA VAL A 197 5.52 13.05 -17.71
C VAL A 197 6.19 14.40 -17.96
N THR A 198 6.01 14.98 -19.15
CA THR A 198 6.54 16.31 -19.47
C THR A 198 5.86 17.40 -18.64
N GLU A 199 4.56 17.27 -18.42
CA GLU A 199 3.79 18.20 -17.58
C GLU A 199 4.14 18.07 -16.10
N PHE A 200 4.39 16.86 -15.62
CA PHE A 200 4.86 16.59 -14.27
C PHE A 200 6.21 17.29 -14.06
N ALA A 201 7.15 17.10 -14.99
CA ALA A 201 8.44 17.79 -14.95
C ALA A 201 8.30 19.31 -14.88
N ALA A 202 7.32 19.89 -15.58
CA ALA A 202 7.05 21.33 -15.52
C ALA A 202 6.55 21.77 -14.13
N VAL A 203 5.65 21.00 -13.51
CA VAL A 203 5.18 21.29 -12.13
C VAL A 203 6.35 21.25 -11.15
N VAL A 204 7.20 20.23 -11.22
CA VAL A 204 8.38 20.12 -10.36
C VAL A 204 9.35 21.28 -10.59
N GLY A 205 9.59 21.65 -11.85
CA GLY A 205 10.46 22.79 -12.20
C GLY A 205 9.95 24.14 -11.68
N GLU A 206 8.63 24.36 -11.71
CA GLU A 206 8.00 25.54 -11.11
C GLU A 206 8.17 25.55 -9.58
N THR A 207 7.96 24.41 -8.92
CA THR A 207 8.20 24.23 -7.48
C THR A 207 9.66 24.48 -7.12
N ASP A 208 10.62 23.92 -7.87
CA ASP A 208 12.05 24.10 -7.66
C ASP A 208 12.42 25.59 -7.70
N ALA A 209 12.02 26.30 -8.76
CA ALA A 209 12.33 27.72 -8.92
C ALA A 209 11.69 28.58 -7.81
N ALA A 210 10.44 28.28 -7.42
CA ALA A 210 9.77 28.98 -6.32
C ALA A 210 10.48 28.74 -4.98
N GLN A 211 10.92 27.51 -4.74
CA GLN A 211 11.59 27.13 -3.50
C GLN A 211 13.01 27.70 -3.40
N GLU A 212 13.77 27.75 -4.50
CA GLU A 212 15.06 28.45 -4.54
C GLU A 212 14.88 29.92 -4.16
N SER A 213 13.90 30.61 -4.77
CA SER A 213 13.60 32.00 -4.43
C SER A 213 13.15 32.17 -2.97
N ARG A 214 12.45 31.18 -2.40
CA ARG A 214 12.03 31.20 -1.00
C ARG A 214 13.24 31.12 -0.07
N LEU A 215 14.16 30.19 -0.30
CA LEU A 215 15.37 30.01 0.52
C LEU A 215 16.28 31.25 0.49
N ASP A 216 16.42 31.88 -0.68
CA ASP A 216 17.23 33.10 -0.83
C ASP A 216 16.63 34.31 -0.10
N ALA A 217 15.32 34.34 0.10
CA ALA A 217 14.61 35.43 0.73
C ALA A 217 14.62 35.38 2.27
N ILE A 218 15.02 34.26 2.88
CA ILE A 218 14.99 34.11 4.34
C ILE A 218 16.21 34.79 4.96
N PRO A 219 16.03 35.67 5.96
CA PRO A 219 17.15 36.31 6.64
C PRO A 219 18.02 35.29 7.39
N LYS A 220 19.26 35.05 6.95
CA LYS A 220 20.19 34.13 7.65
C LYS A 220 20.76 34.78 8.92
N ASN A 221 20.71 34.07 10.05
CA ASN A 221 21.31 34.52 11.31
C ASN A 221 22.75 34.01 11.47
N ASP A 222 23.68 34.63 10.75
CA ASP A 222 25.10 34.22 10.74
C ASP A 222 25.85 34.54 12.04
N VAL A 223 25.27 35.37 12.92
CA VAL A 223 25.93 35.85 14.16
C VAL A 223 25.87 34.81 15.27
N PHE A 224 24.77 34.05 15.35
CA PHE A 224 24.57 33.02 16.37
C PHE A 224 24.16 31.71 15.70
N PRO A 225 25.11 31.02 15.02
CA PRO A 225 24.78 29.87 14.22
C PRO A 225 24.25 28.73 15.08
N LEU A 226 23.26 28.04 14.55
CA LEU A 226 22.87 26.70 14.93
C LEU A 226 23.41 25.76 13.86
N THR A 227 24.33 24.88 14.21
CA THR A 227 24.91 23.91 13.27
C THR A 227 24.25 22.56 13.44
N LEU A 228 24.22 21.76 12.38
CA LEU A 228 23.75 20.37 12.37
C LEU A 228 24.74 19.51 11.57
N SER A 229 24.92 18.27 12.00
CA SER A 229 25.65 17.22 11.29
C SER A 229 25.04 15.87 11.67
N ILE A 230 25.01 14.94 10.72
CA ILE A 230 24.50 13.58 10.94
C ILE A 230 25.48 12.52 10.43
N GLU A 231 25.47 11.34 11.06
CA GLU A 231 26.24 10.18 10.61
C GLU A 231 25.56 8.86 11.04
N PRO A 232 25.32 7.90 10.12
CA PRO A 232 25.51 7.98 8.67
C PRO A 232 24.39 8.79 7.98
N THR A 233 24.63 9.22 6.73
CA THR A 233 23.61 9.83 5.85
C THR A 233 22.81 8.79 5.05
N THR A 234 23.13 7.51 5.20
CA THR A 234 22.38 6.39 4.63
C THR A 234 22.20 5.34 5.70
N ALA A 235 20.95 4.90 5.93
CA ALA A 235 20.61 3.97 6.99
C ALA A 235 19.49 3.02 6.56
N THR A 236 19.31 1.93 7.29
CA THR A 236 18.21 0.97 7.10
C THR A 236 17.56 0.59 8.44
N PHE A 237 16.58 -0.32 8.42
CA PHE A 237 15.86 -0.71 9.64
C PHE A 237 16.82 -1.14 10.77
N GLY A 238 16.62 -0.57 11.94
CA GLY A 238 17.37 -0.89 13.16
C GLY A 238 18.73 -0.17 13.29
N ASP A 239 19.13 0.62 12.29
CA ASP A 239 20.27 1.52 12.39
C ASP A 239 19.99 2.69 13.33
N ARG A 240 21.05 3.43 13.66
CA ARG A 240 20.97 4.67 14.42
C ARG A 240 21.74 5.77 13.71
N ILE A 241 21.09 6.89 13.48
CA ILE A 241 21.71 8.10 12.94
C ILE A 241 22.12 8.98 14.13
N LEU A 242 23.42 9.22 14.26
CA LEU A 242 23.96 10.17 15.22
C LEU A 242 23.68 11.58 14.73
N ILE A 243 22.96 12.36 15.53
CA ILE A 243 22.65 13.76 15.26
C ILE A 243 23.47 14.61 16.21
N THR A 244 24.27 15.52 15.67
CA THR A 244 25.13 16.40 16.47
C THR A 244 25.07 17.83 15.95
N GLY A 245 25.41 18.76 16.82
CA GLY A 245 25.56 20.16 16.41
C GLY A 245 25.92 21.07 17.57
N THR A 246 25.95 22.36 17.29
CA THR A 246 26.25 23.40 18.28
C THR A 246 25.24 24.54 18.15
N LEU A 247 24.68 24.95 19.29
CA LEU A 247 23.95 26.20 19.42
C LEU A 247 24.86 27.23 20.09
N TYR A 248 25.34 28.20 19.30
CA TYR A 248 26.38 29.12 19.75
C TYR A 248 25.99 29.87 21.04
N ARG A 249 26.91 29.85 22.03
CA ARG A 249 26.81 30.53 23.35
C ARG A 249 25.50 30.27 24.11
N SER A 250 24.93 29.07 23.99
CA SER A 250 23.60 28.79 24.57
C SER A 250 23.60 27.48 25.37
N PRO A 251 24.28 27.41 26.53
CA PRO A 251 24.31 26.20 27.34
C PRO A 251 22.95 25.91 28.00
N GLY A 252 22.67 24.61 28.22
CA GLY A 252 21.43 24.14 28.86
C GLY A 252 20.14 24.49 28.10
N GLN A 253 20.25 24.77 26.79
CA GLN A 253 19.12 25.12 25.94
C GLN A 253 18.63 23.90 25.18
N GLU A 254 17.31 23.73 25.14
CA GLU A 254 16.64 22.78 24.25
C GLU A 254 16.81 23.14 22.75
N VAL A 255 16.97 22.14 21.90
CA VAL A 255 17.04 22.24 20.44
C VAL A 255 16.04 21.25 19.88
N GLY A 256 15.13 21.74 19.04
CA GLY A 256 14.18 20.90 18.32
C GLY A 256 14.84 20.25 17.12
N ILE A 257 14.49 18.99 16.85
CA ILE A 257 14.94 18.21 15.70
C ILE A 257 13.72 17.85 14.89
N SER A 258 13.70 18.31 13.64
CA SER A 258 12.59 18.05 12.72
C SER A 258 13.07 17.15 11.59
N ILE A 259 12.25 16.16 11.25
CA ILE A 259 12.44 15.26 10.10
C ILE A 259 11.22 15.40 9.19
N ASP A 260 11.45 15.65 7.90
CA ASP A 260 10.40 15.95 6.91
C ASP A 260 9.41 17.00 7.42
N SER A 261 9.96 18.04 8.07
CA SER A 261 9.23 19.20 8.60
C SER A 261 8.23 18.86 9.72
N ARG A 262 8.39 17.69 10.35
CA ARG A 262 7.69 17.29 11.58
C ARG A 262 8.68 17.21 12.73
N LEU A 263 8.32 17.82 13.86
CA LEU A 263 9.13 17.73 15.08
C LEU A 263 9.19 16.26 15.53
N TRP A 264 10.38 15.66 15.44
CA TRP A 264 10.63 14.30 15.91
C TRP A 264 10.92 14.27 17.41
N GLY A 265 11.73 15.21 17.89
CA GLY A 265 12.14 15.25 19.28
C GLY A 265 12.98 16.46 19.62
N THR A 266 13.42 16.52 20.87
CA THR A 266 14.24 17.63 21.38
C THR A 266 15.48 17.08 22.10
N THR A 267 16.54 17.87 22.13
CA THR A 267 17.77 17.57 22.86
C THR A 267 18.28 18.83 23.56
N VAL A 268 19.05 18.67 24.64
CA VAL A 268 19.56 19.80 25.43
C VAL A 268 21.06 19.95 25.19
N THR A 269 21.49 21.19 24.97
CA THR A 269 22.91 21.50 24.80
C THR A 269 23.70 21.35 26.10
N ASP A 270 24.94 20.88 26.00
CA ASP A 270 25.92 20.82 27.07
C ASP A 270 26.44 22.22 27.48
N VAL A 271 27.41 22.23 28.39
CA VAL A 271 28.06 23.46 28.88
C VAL A 271 28.78 24.28 27.81
N ASN A 272 29.11 23.65 26.67
CA ASN A 272 29.77 24.28 25.53
C ASN A 272 28.76 24.66 24.43
N GLY A 273 27.45 24.45 24.65
CA GLY A 273 26.43 24.66 23.64
C GLY A 273 26.33 23.55 22.60
N ARG A 274 27.01 22.41 22.79
CA ARG A 274 26.95 21.26 21.88
C ARG A 274 25.79 20.37 22.23
N TYR A 275 25.14 19.77 21.24
CA TYR A 275 24.09 18.80 21.47
C TYR A 275 24.34 17.53 20.67
N MET A 276 23.79 16.43 21.18
CA MET A 276 23.93 15.10 20.59
C MET A 276 22.69 14.28 20.90
N THR A 277 22.20 13.51 19.93
CA THR A 277 21.18 12.48 20.13
C THR A 277 21.27 11.40 19.06
N LEU A 278 20.57 10.28 19.27
CA LEU A 278 20.49 9.17 18.34
C LEU A 278 19.07 9.02 17.82
N TYR A 279 18.91 9.05 16.50
CA TYR A 279 17.66 8.76 15.82
C TYR A 279 17.59 7.26 15.48
N PRO A 280 16.65 6.49 16.05
CA PRO A 280 16.46 5.09 15.69
C PRO A 280 15.66 4.97 14.39
N VAL A 281 16.21 4.29 13.39
CA VAL A 281 15.54 4.04 12.12
C VAL A 281 14.59 2.86 12.27
N THR A 282 13.39 3.11 12.81
CA THR A 282 12.38 2.07 13.06
C THR A 282 11.00 2.39 12.52
N ALA A 283 10.68 3.68 12.35
CA ALA A 283 9.35 4.16 11.96
C ALA A 283 9.48 5.38 11.04
N ILE A 284 10.08 5.16 9.88
CA ILE A 284 10.26 6.12 8.80
C ILE A 284 10.24 5.36 7.49
N GLY A 285 9.58 5.92 6.48
CA GLY A 285 9.52 5.32 5.14
C GLY A 285 10.89 5.19 4.49
N THR A 286 10.95 4.49 3.37
CA THR A 286 12.14 4.43 2.52
C THR A 286 12.22 5.64 1.60
N GLY A 287 13.43 6.02 1.20
CA GLY A 287 13.65 7.16 0.30
C GLY A 287 14.52 8.24 0.93
N LYS A 288 14.52 9.43 0.34
CA LYS A 288 15.21 10.58 0.91
C LYS A 288 14.35 11.28 1.95
N HIS A 289 15.02 11.77 2.97
CA HIS A 289 14.44 12.50 4.09
C HIS A 289 15.28 13.72 4.38
N LEU A 290 14.63 14.75 4.91
CA LEU A 290 15.32 15.97 5.34
C LEU A 290 15.34 16.03 6.86
N ILE A 291 16.46 16.51 7.40
CA ILE A 291 16.59 16.83 8.82
C ILE A 291 17.12 18.23 8.99
N TYR A 292 16.55 18.96 9.94
CA TYR A 292 17.07 20.24 10.41
C TYR A 292 16.83 20.39 11.91
N THR A 293 17.55 21.32 12.51
CA THR A 293 17.37 21.69 13.91
C THR A 293 16.91 23.13 14.04
N SER A 294 16.15 23.41 15.07
CA SER A 294 15.63 24.75 15.33
C SER A 294 15.61 25.10 16.82
N ARG A 295 15.75 26.39 17.11
CA ARG A 295 15.48 26.98 18.43
C ARG A 295 15.05 28.43 18.27
N GLY A 296 13.75 28.68 18.43
CA GLY A 296 13.15 29.99 18.14
C GLY A 296 13.49 30.40 16.69
N SER A 297 13.99 31.62 16.50
CA SER A 297 14.40 32.13 15.18
C SER A 297 15.76 31.63 14.66
N ARG A 298 16.37 30.60 15.28
CA ARG A 298 17.63 30.01 14.82
C ARG A 298 17.39 28.63 14.24
N TYR A 299 17.88 28.43 13.03
CA TYR A 299 17.73 27.20 12.27
C TYR A 299 19.10 26.76 11.77
N SER A 300 19.33 25.45 11.73
CA SER A 300 20.48 24.91 11.01
C SER A 300 20.21 24.87 9.51
N ASP A 301 21.27 24.62 8.73
CA ASP A 301 21.11 24.10 7.38
C ASP A 301 20.32 22.78 7.40
N VAL A 302 19.68 22.48 6.27
CA VAL A 302 18.95 21.23 6.05
C VAL A 302 19.93 20.19 5.53
N ILE A 303 19.87 18.97 6.07
CA ILE A 303 20.66 17.84 5.57
C ILE A 303 19.71 16.78 4.99
N GLU A 304 20.02 16.32 3.79
CA GLU A 304 19.38 15.14 3.18
C GLU A 304 20.04 13.85 3.69
N PHE A 305 19.23 12.86 4.03
CA PHE A 305 19.68 11.49 4.30
C PHE A 305 18.75 10.49 3.63
N THR A 306 19.21 9.25 3.46
CA THR A 306 18.48 8.21 2.73
C THR A 306 18.20 7.01 3.61
N ILE A 307 16.96 6.55 3.61
CA ILE A 307 16.53 5.29 4.21
C ILE A 307 16.40 4.23 3.11
N VAL A 308 17.22 3.19 3.20
CA VAL A 308 17.24 2.07 2.24
C VAL A 308 16.28 0.98 2.72
N PRO A 309 15.45 0.40 1.84
CA PRO A 309 14.55 -0.70 2.19
C PRO A 309 15.31 -1.88 2.79
N ALA A 310 14.91 -2.28 4.00
CA ALA A 310 15.31 -3.55 4.59
C ALA A 310 14.39 -4.69 4.10
N PRO A 311 14.88 -5.95 4.05
CA PRO A 311 13.99 -7.09 3.89
C PRO A 311 13.11 -7.23 5.15
N ALA A 312 11.83 -7.53 4.95
CA ALA A 312 10.89 -7.83 6.02
C ALA A 312 10.23 -9.20 5.79
N ALA A 313 9.93 -9.88 6.89
CA ALA A 313 9.24 -11.16 6.92
C ALA A 313 7.94 -10.99 7.70
N LEU A 314 6.83 -11.30 7.03
CA LEU A 314 5.47 -11.25 7.57
C LEU A 314 4.86 -12.65 7.52
N THR A 315 4.42 -13.16 8.66
CA THR A 315 3.73 -14.45 8.76
C THR A 315 2.28 -14.25 9.11
N LEU A 316 1.40 -15.11 8.62
CA LEU A 316 -0.01 -15.15 8.99
C LEU A 316 -0.41 -16.59 9.32
N GLU A 317 -1.16 -16.73 10.38
CA GLU A 317 -1.91 -17.92 10.75
C GLU A 317 -3.36 -17.52 11.02
N ALA A 318 -4.30 -18.39 10.65
CA ALA A 318 -5.72 -18.18 10.86
C ALA A 318 -6.33 -19.42 11.51
N THR A 319 -6.99 -19.23 12.65
CA THR A 319 -7.65 -20.31 13.39
C THR A 319 -9.14 -20.04 13.46
N GLN A 320 -9.93 -21.00 13.02
CA GLN A 320 -11.39 -20.92 13.09
C GLN A 320 -11.87 -21.20 14.52
N GLY A 321 -12.88 -20.47 14.97
CA GLY A 321 -13.44 -20.62 16.32
C GLY A 321 -14.67 -19.73 16.55
N ASP A 322 -15.14 -19.68 17.79
CA ASP A 322 -16.07 -18.65 18.25
C ASP A 322 -15.27 -17.72 19.17
N TYR A 323 -15.04 -16.50 18.71
CA TYR A 323 -14.25 -15.51 19.43
C TYR A 323 -15.12 -14.39 20.03
N GLY A 324 -16.44 -14.56 20.00
CA GLY A 324 -17.40 -13.57 20.49
C GLY A 324 -17.63 -12.42 19.49
N ALA A 325 -18.62 -11.58 19.79
CA ALA A 325 -19.02 -10.43 18.95
C ALA A 325 -19.38 -10.75 17.49
N GLY A 326 -19.59 -12.03 17.15
CA GLY A 326 -19.85 -12.48 15.79
C GLY A 326 -18.59 -12.88 15.01
N ASP A 327 -17.39 -12.73 15.60
CA ASP A 327 -16.14 -13.12 14.97
C ASP A 327 -15.95 -14.65 14.99
N ASN A 328 -15.51 -15.18 13.86
CA ASN A 328 -15.39 -16.61 13.63
C ASN A 328 -13.95 -17.07 13.30
N VAL A 329 -13.00 -16.13 13.23
CA VAL A 329 -11.60 -16.42 12.95
C VAL A 329 -10.69 -15.56 13.84
N LEU A 330 -9.64 -16.17 14.36
CA LEU A 330 -8.51 -15.50 15.00
C LEU A 330 -7.34 -15.48 14.02
N PHE A 331 -6.82 -14.29 13.75
CA PHE A 331 -5.63 -14.06 12.95
C PHE A 331 -4.47 -13.75 13.87
N THR A 332 -3.36 -14.47 13.71
CA THR A 332 -2.12 -14.25 14.44
C THR A 332 -0.94 -14.23 13.48
N GLY A 333 0.10 -13.49 13.82
CA GLY A 333 1.28 -13.46 12.99
C GLY A 333 2.40 -12.64 13.58
N THR A 334 3.49 -12.56 12.83
CA THR A 334 4.69 -11.83 13.23
C THR A 334 5.23 -11.01 12.08
N LEU A 335 5.75 -9.83 12.40
CA LEU A 335 6.49 -8.97 11.50
C LEU A 335 7.90 -8.75 12.05
N SER A 336 8.88 -9.09 11.25
CA SER A 336 10.29 -8.89 11.58
C SER A 336 11.06 -8.38 10.39
N SER A 337 12.16 -7.67 10.64
CA SER A 337 13.09 -7.20 9.62
C SER A 337 14.50 -7.32 10.16
N LEU A 338 15.41 -7.92 9.37
CA LEU A 338 16.80 -8.21 9.77
C LEU A 338 16.89 -8.89 11.16
N ASP A 339 16.06 -9.92 11.38
CA ASP A 339 15.94 -10.69 12.63
C ASP A 339 15.55 -9.86 13.87
N ARG A 340 14.98 -8.67 13.67
CA ARG A 340 14.47 -7.81 14.74
C ARG A 340 12.95 -7.65 14.64
N PRO A 341 12.24 -7.62 15.77
CA PRO A 341 10.81 -7.37 15.77
C PRO A 341 10.51 -5.95 15.28
N VAL A 342 9.47 -5.79 14.46
CA VAL A 342 8.97 -4.48 14.05
C VAL A 342 7.77 -4.13 14.92
N SER A 343 7.91 -3.14 15.80
CA SER A 343 6.86 -2.73 16.73
C SER A 343 5.98 -1.63 16.18
N ASN A 344 4.72 -1.59 16.64
CA ASN A 344 3.74 -0.55 16.31
C ASN A 344 3.53 -0.36 14.78
N ALA A 345 3.70 -1.43 14.00
CA ALA A 345 3.45 -1.43 12.58
C ALA A 345 1.99 -1.83 12.31
N LEU A 346 1.34 -1.10 11.41
CA LEU A 346 -0.03 -1.38 10.99
C LEU A 346 -0.05 -2.53 9.97
N VAL A 347 -0.59 -3.67 10.38
CA VAL A 347 -0.82 -4.84 9.55
C VAL A 347 -2.29 -4.84 9.11
N SER A 348 -2.52 -4.99 7.81
CA SER A 348 -3.85 -5.17 7.25
C SER A 348 -4.06 -6.64 6.88
N ILE A 349 -5.09 -7.26 7.44
CA ILE A 349 -5.56 -8.60 7.07
C ILE A 349 -6.57 -8.42 5.94
N VAL A 350 -6.22 -8.90 4.76
CA VAL A 350 -6.98 -8.73 3.52
C VAL A 350 -7.59 -10.09 3.14
N PRO A 351 -8.92 -10.27 3.29
CA PRO A 351 -9.62 -11.42 2.76
C PRO A 351 -9.81 -11.32 1.24
N ASP A 352 -10.09 -12.45 0.61
CA ASP A 352 -10.53 -12.55 -0.79
C ASP A 352 -11.81 -11.73 -1.07
N GLU A 353 -12.74 -11.74 -0.12
CA GLU A 353 -13.97 -10.97 -0.14
C GLU A 353 -14.18 -10.27 1.21
N GLY A 354 -14.62 -9.01 1.16
CA GLY A 354 -14.95 -8.22 2.35
C GLY A 354 -13.93 -7.12 2.68
N ALA A 355 -14.07 -6.56 3.88
CA ALA A 355 -13.24 -5.45 4.33
C ALA A 355 -11.95 -5.95 4.98
N ALA A 356 -10.85 -5.21 4.78
CA ALA A 356 -9.61 -5.48 5.46
C ALA A 356 -9.72 -5.14 6.96
N ILE A 357 -9.09 -5.96 7.80
CA ILE A 357 -9.02 -5.76 9.25
C ILE A 357 -7.64 -5.20 9.59
N GLN A 358 -7.58 -4.13 10.37
CA GLN A 358 -6.31 -3.48 10.74
C GLN A 358 -5.91 -3.82 12.18
N VAL A 359 -4.64 -4.16 12.39
CA VAL A 359 -4.08 -4.47 13.70
C VAL A 359 -2.64 -3.96 13.80
N LEU A 360 -2.23 -3.50 14.98
CA LEU A 360 -0.86 -3.08 15.23
C LEU A 360 -0.03 -4.23 15.80
N THR A 361 1.25 -4.29 15.42
CA THR A 361 2.21 -5.17 16.08
C THR A 361 2.59 -4.66 17.47
N ASP A 362 2.83 -5.58 18.40
CA ASP A 362 3.36 -5.28 19.72
C ASP A 362 4.89 -5.05 19.71
N GLU A 363 5.49 -4.85 20.89
CA GLU A 363 6.95 -4.66 21.05
C GLU A 363 7.79 -5.86 20.56
N LYS A 364 7.18 -7.04 20.41
CA LYS A 364 7.81 -8.27 19.93
C LYS A 364 7.50 -8.53 18.46
N GLY A 365 6.86 -7.57 17.77
CA GLY A 365 6.47 -7.72 16.37
C GLY A 365 5.33 -8.71 16.17
N VAL A 366 4.61 -9.09 17.23
CA VAL A 366 3.48 -10.02 17.18
C VAL A 366 2.19 -9.22 17.01
N TYR A 367 1.29 -9.70 16.16
CA TYR A 367 -0.06 -9.16 16.04
C TYR A 367 -1.10 -10.27 16.24
N SER A 368 -2.26 -9.89 16.77
CA SER A 368 -3.39 -10.78 17.01
C SER A 368 -4.70 -10.01 16.92
N CYS A 369 -5.61 -10.44 16.06
CA CYS A 369 -6.95 -9.85 15.96
C CYS A 369 -7.99 -10.90 15.60
N THR A 370 -9.25 -10.65 15.93
CA THR A 370 -10.38 -11.48 15.52
C THR A 370 -11.11 -10.81 14.37
N GLY A 371 -11.84 -11.60 13.60
CA GLY A 371 -12.68 -11.08 12.52
C GLY A 371 -13.76 -12.03 12.09
N LEU A 372 -14.69 -11.48 11.31
CA LEU A 372 -15.77 -12.21 10.66
C LEU A 372 -15.40 -12.45 9.19
N LEU A 373 -15.35 -13.73 8.81
CA LEU A 373 -15.31 -14.16 7.42
C LEU A 373 -16.66 -14.78 7.04
N ASP A 374 -17.07 -14.55 5.80
CA ASP A 374 -18.27 -15.19 5.26
C ASP A 374 -18.07 -16.72 5.14
N PRO A 375 -19.13 -17.53 5.35
CA PRO A 375 -19.06 -18.97 5.19
C PRO A 375 -18.52 -19.41 3.82
N GLY A 376 -17.78 -20.51 3.79
CA GLY A 376 -17.10 -21.07 2.62
C GLY A 376 -15.60 -21.19 2.83
N ILE A 377 -14.90 -21.64 1.78
CA ILE A 377 -13.44 -21.62 1.73
C ILE A 377 -13.01 -20.20 1.40
N ARG A 378 -12.19 -19.59 2.28
CA ARG A 378 -11.71 -18.21 2.17
C ARG A 378 -10.20 -18.17 2.10
N GLU A 379 -9.65 -17.35 1.22
CA GLU A 379 -8.22 -17.02 1.20
C GLU A 379 -7.98 -15.68 1.90
N VAL A 380 -6.96 -15.63 2.78
CA VAL A 380 -6.61 -14.42 3.54
C VAL A 380 -5.10 -14.18 3.50
N LYS A 381 -4.69 -12.92 3.38
CA LYS A 381 -3.28 -12.49 3.44
C LYS A 381 -3.10 -11.36 4.45
N ALA A 382 -1.93 -11.29 5.07
CA ALA A 382 -1.52 -10.12 5.82
C ALA A 382 -0.63 -9.26 4.94
N VAL A 383 -0.81 -7.94 5.01
CA VAL A 383 -0.03 -6.96 4.24
C VAL A 383 0.39 -5.79 5.12
N VAL A 384 1.57 -5.25 4.83
CA VAL A 384 2.10 -4.04 5.45
C VAL A 384 2.58 -3.09 4.34
N SER A 385 2.08 -1.85 4.38
CA SER A 385 2.56 -0.77 3.51
C SER A 385 3.97 -0.34 3.93
N GLY A 386 4.86 -0.15 2.96
CA GLY A 386 6.21 0.37 3.18
C GLY A 386 6.28 1.89 3.36
N GLU A 387 5.16 2.60 3.31
CA GLU A 387 5.16 4.08 3.30
C GLU A 387 5.66 4.71 4.61
N SER A 388 5.39 4.07 5.74
CA SER A 388 5.77 4.58 7.08
C SER A 388 6.88 3.77 7.74
N LEU A 389 7.42 2.77 7.02
CA LEU A 389 8.37 1.81 7.56
C LEU A 389 9.57 1.68 6.62
N PRO A 390 10.77 1.37 7.13
CA PRO A 390 12.00 1.41 6.35
C PRO A 390 12.20 0.12 5.55
N PHE A 391 11.13 -0.40 4.94
CA PHE A 391 11.11 -1.60 4.10
C PHE A 391 10.02 -1.49 3.05
N ALA A 392 10.16 -2.25 1.96
CA ALA A 392 9.19 -2.26 0.87
C ALA A 392 7.86 -2.90 1.28
N TYR A 393 6.83 -2.77 0.43
CA TYR A 393 5.59 -3.52 0.57
C TYR A 393 5.86 -5.00 0.87
N THR A 394 5.26 -5.50 1.94
CA THR A 394 5.50 -6.86 2.42
C THR A 394 4.17 -7.56 2.66
N ALA A 395 4.04 -8.78 2.14
CA ALA A 395 2.85 -9.62 2.28
C ALA A 395 3.23 -11.01 2.82
N SER A 396 2.34 -11.61 3.60
CA SER A 396 2.45 -13.02 3.98
C SER A 396 2.07 -13.93 2.82
N GLY A 397 2.40 -15.22 2.94
CA GLY A 397 1.73 -16.24 2.14
C GLY A 397 0.21 -16.26 2.40
N PRO A 398 -0.62 -16.66 1.41
CA PRO A 398 -2.04 -16.89 1.64
C PRO A 398 -2.28 -18.00 2.65
N VAL A 399 -3.31 -17.81 3.47
CA VAL A 399 -3.86 -18.85 4.35
C VAL A 399 -5.30 -19.12 3.94
N THR A 400 -5.63 -20.40 3.79
CA THR A 400 -6.99 -20.84 3.50
C THR A 400 -7.71 -21.20 4.79
N VAL A 401 -8.93 -20.67 4.97
CA VAL A 401 -9.80 -20.96 6.13
C VAL A 401 -11.12 -21.53 5.60
N ASP A 402 -11.53 -22.69 6.12
CA ASP A 402 -12.86 -23.25 5.85
C ASP A 402 -13.84 -22.78 6.94
N VAL A 403 -14.73 -21.85 6.57
CA VAL A 403 -15.73 -21.30 7.47
C VAL A 403 -17.06 -22.03 7.26
N PRO A 404 -17.57 -22.77 8.25
CA PRO A 404 -18.77 -23.56 8.08
C PRO A 404 -20.00 -22.68 7.89
N HIS A 405 -20.88 -23.09 6.98
CA HIS A 405 -22.21 -22.52 6.90
C HIS A 405 -22.96 -22.77 8.22
N ALA A 406 -23.56 -21.71 8.79
CA ALA A 406 -24.25 -21.69 10.08
C ALA A 406 -25.38 -22.74 10.25
N TRP A 407 -25.71 -23.52 9.21
CA TRP A 407 -26.73 -24.56 9.21
C TRP A 407 -26.24 -25.96 9.62
N ILE A 408 -24.93 -26.19 9.78
CA ILE A 408 -24.42 -27.52 10.18
C ILE A 408 -24.48 -27.76 11.70
N GLY A 409 -24.66 -26.70 12.50
CA GLY A 409 -24.71 -26.78 13.97
C GLY A 409 -25.94 -27.48 14.57
N PHE A 410 -27.04 -27.64 13.83
CA PHE A 410 -28.27 -28.26 14.36
C PHE A 410 -28.35 -29.79 14.17
N ALA A 411 -27.57 -30.39 13.26
CA ALA A 411 -27.63 -31.83 13.02
C ALA A 411 -26.97 -32.66 14.15
N SER A 412 -26.02 -32.08 14.89
CA SER A 412 -25.30 -32.79 15.97
C SER A 412 -26.08 -32.84 17.30
N LEU A 413 -27.03 -31.93 17.55
CA LEU A 413 -27.77 -31.92 18.82
C LEU A 413 -29.00 -32.83 18.79
N VAL A 414 -29.63 -33.00 17.62
CA VAL A 414 -30.82 -33.85 17.46
C VAL A 414 -30.47 -35.35 17.49
N MET A 415 -29.28 -35.75 17.02
CA MET A 415 -28.86 -37.17 17.12
C MET A 415 -28.39 -37.60 18.51
N LYS A 416 -28.02 -36.69 19.42
CA LYS A 416 -27.74 -37.03 20.82
C LYS A 416 -28.98 -37.02 21.72
N GLY A 417 -30.06 -36.34 21.30
CA GLY A 417 -31.36 -36.37 22.00
C GLY A 417 -32.20 -37.62 21.71
N ALA A 418 -31.96 -38.30 20.58
CA ALA A 418 -32.75 -39.47 20.19
C ALA A 418 -32.24 -40.83 20.73
N VAL A 419 -31.10 -40.87 21.44
CA VAL A 419 -30.53 -42.10 22.03
C VAL A 419 -30.84 -42.24 23.54
N ILE A 420 -31.59 -41.30 24.14
CA ILE A 420 -32.06 -41.37 25.53
C ILE A 420 -33.57 -41.71 25.62
N LEU A 421 -34.19 -42.14 24.52
CA LEU A 421 -35.60 -42.54 24.51
C LEU A 421 -35.89 -43.69 23.53
N ILE A 422 -35.19 -44.83 23.71
CA ILE A 422 -35.69 -46.19 23.43
C ILE A 422 -35.21 -47.11 24.55
#